data_AF-A0A6M0A212-F1
#
_entry.id   AF-A0A6M0A212-F1
#
_cell.length_a   1.000
_cell.length_b   1.000
_cell.length_c   1.000
_cell.angle_alpha   90.00
_cell.angle_beta   90.00
_cell.angle_gamma   90.00
#
_symmetry.space_group_name_H-M   'P 1'
#
loop_
_entity.id
_entity.type
_entity.pdbx_description
1 polymer ?
#
loop_
_entity_poly.entity_id
_entity_poly.type
_entity_poly.pdbx_seq_one_letter_code
_entity_poly.pdbx_strand_id
1 'polypeptide(L)'
;MRQVPMRIMVYSHDAYGLGNLRRMLAICRYLLEAIPKLSILLVCSSPVVHSFRMPKGLDYIKLPCIGRNEFGELAAKYLETEIEETFKLRSELIKVTTINFKPDIILVDKKPYGLQEELRATLEYIKDSDYPPKVVLLLRDILDTPEKTTAEWKTKQYYAGIEMFYDQVWVVGMKEVFDITKEYKFPASISDKVKHCGYIRRTAERKNRYEIRQELNFNPDEQFVLVTTGGGADGYHLIDNYISGLTHLPKTHKIKSLIICGPEMPQEKQQALHRKVKQYSHVKIIEFTNELASYINAADMIVSMGGYNTVCEILSFGKPAVIVPRVQPVQEQLIRAESMEKVGLFKAIHPDLLNPENLSQAVLEHLSNIRKEKPNMFKLDLNALPRILDLSYSLLSGKTSSNYNEEMEIKDVVSLAGKIMQDDLIELDRQTDIFALPCIISEDGDRDGIPNVFLEAMAMKIPVVSTNISAIVELIENNKTGILVPEKDAQALAVALTELITNPKLLQQIKHRVRNKVCQRFYLEKNVKQVKDLLLDTLLDKQYLAANNLQQQTNTELKVLI
;
A
#
# COMPACT_ATOMS: atom_id res chain seq x y z
N MET A 1 7.80 -12.12 -31.64
CA MET A 1 8.79 -12.83 -30.80
C MET A 1 8.15 -13.21 -29.47
N ARG A 2 8.19 -14.48 -29.05
CA ARG A 2 7.71 -14.87 -27.70
C ARG A 2 8.64 -14.24 -26.66
N GLN A 3 8.14 -13.32 -25.85
CA GLN A 3 8.86 -12.84 -24.65
C GLN A 3 9.21 -14.07 -23.78
N VAL A 4 10.50 -14.24 -23.48
CA VAL A 4 10.99 -15.25 -22.55
C VAL A 4 10.43 -14.91 -21.15
N PRO A 5 9.82 -15.87 -20.42
CA PRO A 5 9.27 -15.60 -19.10
C PRO A 5 10.41 -15.28 -18.11
N MET A 6 10.34 -14.10 -17.50
CA MET A 6 11.32 -13.63 -16.51
C MET A 6 11.08 -14.30 -15.15
N ARG A 7 12.15 -14.60 -14.43
CA ARG A 7 12.12 -15.37 -13.19
C ARG A 7 12.91 -14.68 -12.09
N ILE A 8 12.28 -14.44 -10.95
CA ILE A 8 12.95 -13.91 -9.76
C ILE A 8 12.83 -14.93 -8.64
N MET A 9 13.96 -15.34 -8.07
CA MET A 9 13.96 -16.09 -6.82
C MET A 9 14.16 -15.11 -5.67
N VAL A 10 13.26 -15.15 -4.68
CA VAL A 10 13.36 -14.33 -3.48
C VAL A 10 13.70 -15.23 -2.31
N TYR A 11 14.82 -14.98 -1.64
CA TYR A 11 15.16 -15.63 -0.38
C TYR A 11 14.80 -14.71 0.79
N SER A 12 13.99 -15.19 1.74
CA SER A 12 13.61 -14.44 2.93
C SER A 12 13.54 -15.37 4.15
N HIS A 13 14.37 -15.11 5.16
CA HIS A 13 14.29 -15.84 6.43
C HIS A 13 13.57 -14.99 7.49
N ASP A 14 12.61 -15.63 8.18
CA ASP A 14 11.96 -15.07 9.35
C ASP A 14 11.99 -16.13 10.45
N ALA A 15 12.79 -15.86 11.48
CA ALA A 15 12.85 -16.71 12.67
C ALA A 15 11.73 -16.35 13.68
N TYR A 16 11.39 -15.06 13.79
CA TYR A 16 10.50 -14.57 14.85
C TYR A 16 9.43 -13.54 14.39
N GLY A 17 9.67 -12.76 13.32
CA GLY A 17 8.78 -11.64 12.97
C GLY A 17 8.08 -11.79 11.62
N LEU A 18 6.90 -11.20 11.48
CA LEU A 18 6.17 -11.06 10.21
C LEU A 18 6.73 -9.94 9.31
N GLY A 19 7.67 -9.15 9.82
CA GLY A 19 8.07 -7.89 9.22
C GLY A 19 8.80 -8.02 7.88
N ASN A 20 9.66 -9.05 7.72
CA ASN A 20 10.40 -9.24 6.48
C ASN A 20 9.52 -9.88 5.42
N LEU A 21 8.80 -10.95 5.75
CA LEU A 21 7.83 -11.55 4.83
C LEU A 21 6.83 -10.52 4.28
N ARG A 22 6.23 -9.68 5.13
CA ARG A 22 5.29 -8.64 4.67
C ARG A 22 5.93 -7.63 3.72
N ARG A 23 7.19 -7.27 3.98
CA ARG A 23 7.96 -6.37 3.09
C ARG A 23 8.24 -7.07 1.75
N MET A 24 8.71 -8.30 1.79
CA MET A 24 9.01 -9.05 0.58
C MET A 24 7.77 -9.30 -0.26
N LEU A 25 6.65 -9.69 0.35
CA LEU A 25 5.40 -9.87 -0.37
C LEU A 25 4.91 -8.56 -1.01
N ALA A 26 5.12 -7.41 -0.37
CA ALA A 26 4.78 -6.11 -0.97
C ALA A 26 5.63 -5.82 -2.22
N ILE A 27 6.94 -6.12 -2.17
CA ILE A 27 7.83 -6.00 -3.33
C ILE A 27 7.40 -6.97 -4.44
N CYS A 28 7.19 -8.26 -4.11
CA CYS A 28 6.78 -9.27 -5.08
C CYS A 28 5.47 -8.92 -5.78
N ARG A 29 4.45 -8.46 -5.04
CA ARG A 29 3.16 -8.04 -5.60
C ARG A 29 3.34 -6.88 -6.57
N TYR A 30 4.06 -5.85 -6.16
CA TYR A 30 4.30 -4.68 -7.01
C TYR A 30 5.03 -5.04 -8.31
N LEU A 31 6.04 -5.90 -8.23
CA LEU A 31 6.75 -6.39 -9.41
C LEU A 31 5.85 -7.25 -10.32
N LEU A 32 5.02 -8.13 -9.77
CA LEU A 32 4.11 -8.98 -10.55
C LEU A 32 3.00 -8.19 -11.24
N GLU A 33 2.51 -7.13 -10.60
CA GLU A 33 1.53 -6.21 -11.20
C GLU A 33 2.15 -5.41 -12.35
N ALA A 34 3.42 -5.02 -12.24
CA ALA A 34 4.08 -4.14 -13.19
C ALA A 34 4.88 -4.85 -14.30
N ILE A 35 5.30 -6.10 -14.11
CA ILE A 35 6.13 -6.85 -15.05
C ILE A 35 5.32 -7.99 -15.68
N PRO A 36 4.90 -7.87 -16.96
CA PRO A 36 4.17 -8.93 -17.64
C PRO A 36 4.97 -10.23 -17.71
N LYS A 37 4.30 -11.36 -17.45
CA LYS A 37 4.88 -12.72 -17.50
C LYS A 37 6.06 -12.95 -16.54
N LEU A 38 6.19 -12.13 -15.50
CA LEU A 38 7.09 -12.41 -14.40
C LEU A 38 6.61 -13.61 -13.58
N SER A 39 7.53 -14.50 -13.23
CA SER A 39 7.32 -15.56 -12.24
C SER A 39 8.25 -15.32 -11.06
N ILE A 40 7.71 -15.33 -9.85
CA ILE A 40 8.49 -15.17 -8.62
C ILE A 40 8.38 -16.46 -7.80
N LEU A 41 9.51 -16.96 -7.33
CA LEU A 41 9.58 -18.07 -6.38
C LEU A 41 10.14 -17.58 -5.04
N LEU A 42 9.30 -17.55 -4.01
CA LEU A 42 9.68 -17.14 -2.66
C LEU A 42 10.17 -18.34 -1.84
N VAL A 43 11.45 -18.38 -1.53
CA VAL A 43 12.04 -19.37 -0.61
C VAL A 43 12.06 -18.78 0.80
N CYS A 44 11.25 -19.31 1.72
CA CYS A 44 11.12 -18.73 3.06
C CYS A 44 10.92 -19.75 4.18
N SER A 45 11.26 -19.35 5.41
CA SER A 45 11.11 -20.15 6.63
C SER A 45 9.93 -19.73 7.52
N SER A 46 9.10 -18.80 7.05
CA SER A 46 8.04 -18.23 7.88
C SER A 46 6.96 -19.27 8.19
N PRO A 47 6.59 -19.50 9.46
CA PRO A 47 5.58 -20.49 9.83
C PRO A 47 4.18 -20.13 9.33
N VAL A 48 3.96 -18.88 8.96
CA VAL A 48 2.64 -18.32 8.64
C VAL A 48 2.52 -17.88 7.18
N VAL A 49 3.49 -18.22 6.32
CA VAL A 49 3.43 -17.87 4.88
C VAL A 49 2.14 -18.37 4.21
N HIS A 50 1.64 -19.53 4.63
CA HIS A 50 0.40 -20.14 4.14
C HIS A 50 -0.87 -19.32 4.44
N SER A 51 -0.83 -18.40 5.40
CA SER A 51 -1.96 -17.53 5.77
C SER A 51 -2.14 -16.34 4.83
N PHE A 52 -1.15 -16.05 3.97
CA PHE A 52 -1.20 -14.95 3.03
C PHE A 52 -1.78 -15.41 1.68
N ARG A 53 -2.59 -14.56 1.06
CA ARG A 53 -3.00 -14.75 -0.34
C ARG A 53 -1.84 -14.42 -1.27
N MET A 54 -1.50 -15.36 -2.14
CA MET A 54 -0.47 -15.20 -3.17
C MET A 54 -1.09 -14.65 -4.45
N PRO A 55 -0.53 -13.59 -5.06
CA PRO A 55 -0.94 -13.12 -6.37
C PRO A 55 -0.58 -14.14 -7.46
N LYS A 56 -1.23 -14.04 -8.62
CA LYS A 56 -0.87 -14.83 -9.80
C LYS A 56 0.60 -14.57 -10.17
N GLY A 57 1.35 -15.65 -10.43
CA GLY A 57 2.77 -15.57 -10.75
C GLY A 57 3.72 -15.60 -9.55
N LEU A 58 3.20 -15.63 -8.31
CA LEU A 58 4.00 -15.91 -7.11
C LEU A 58 3.70 -17.33 -6.60
N ASP A 59 4.76 -18.12 -6.41
CA ASP A 59 4.71 -19.36 -5.64
C ASP A 59 5.79 -19.35 -4.55
N TYR A 60 5.77 -20.30 -3.62
CA TYR A 60 6.74 -20.35 -2.53
C TYR A 60 7.23 -21.75 -2.18
N ILE A 61 8.47 -21.83 -1.72
CA ILE A 61 9.06 -23.01 -1.09
C ILE A 61 9.22 -22.72 0.39
N LYS A 62 8.57 -23.56 1.21
CA LYS A 62 8.68 -23.50 2.66
C LYS A 62 9.88 -24.32 3.12
N LEU A 63 10.84 -23.64 3.73
CA LEU A 63 11.98 -24.27 4.40
C LEU A 63 11.59 -24.69 5.83
N PRO A 64 12.22 -25.74 6.39
CA PRO A 64 12.12 -26.08 7.81
C PRO A 64 12.32 -24.86 8.72
N CYS A 65 11.37 -24.59 9.63
CA CYS A 65 11.38 -23.37 10.45
C CYS A 65 12.48 -23.44 11.52
N ILE A 66 13.17 -22.33 11.76
CA ILE A 66 14.16 -22.18 12.84
C ILE A 66 13.54 -21.30 13.93
N GLY A 67 13.66 -21.74 15.19
CA GLY A 67 13.23 -21.03 16.39
C GLY A 67 14.38 -20.89 17.39
N ARG A 68 14.04 -20.75 18.67
CA ARG A 68 15.00 -20.91 19.77
C ARG A 68 14.53 -21.96 20.76
N ASN A 69 15.47 -22.67 21.38
CA ASN A 69 15.19 -23.58 22.49
C ASN A 69 14.97 -22.81 23.80
N GLU A 70 14.73 -23.53 24.90
CA GLU A 70 14.50 -22.96 26.24
C GLU A 70 15.70 -22.14 26.76
N PHE A 71 16.91 -22.44 26.28
CA PHE A 71 18.14 -21.72 26.60
C PHE A 71 18.40 -20.51 25.68
N GLY A 72 17.51 -20.25 24.72
CA GLY A 72 17.62 -19.15 23.77
C GLY A 72 18.56 -19.42 22.60
N GLU A 73 19.06 -20.63 22.43
CA GLU A 73 19.92 -21.03 21.30
C GLU A 73 19.09 -21.38 20.07
N LEU A 74 19.67 -21.29 18.87
CA LEU A 74 18.95 -21.64 17.63
C LEU A 74 18.63 -23.14 17.61
N ALA A 75 17.38 -23.48 17.29
CA ALA A 75 16.92 -24.86 17.19
C ALA A 75 15.89 -25.01 16.06
N ALA A 76 15.70 -26.25 15.57
CA ALA A 76 14.58 -26.56 14.69
C ALA A 76 13.27 -26.29 15.46
N LYS A 77 12.34 -25.55 14.83
CA LYS A 77 11.13 -25.10 15.54
C LYS A 77 10.09 -26.20 15.72
N TYR A 78 9.98 -27.09 14.73
CA TYR A 78 8.91 -28.10 14.66
C TYR A 78 9.42 -29.52 14.40
N LEU A 79 10.66 -29.66 13.93
CA LEU A 79 11.25 -30.96 13.65
C LEU A 79 12.12 -31.35 14.84
N GLU A 80 12.02 -32.61 15.26
CA GLU A 80 12.93 -33.22 16.25
C GLU A 80 14.23 -33.64 15.54
N THR A 81 14.95 -32.67 15.02
CA THR A 81 16.20 -32.87 14.28
C THR A 81 17.27 -31.93 14.80
N GLU A 82 18.53 -32.37 14.71
CA GLU A 82 19.66 -31.52 15.06
C GLU A 82 19.71 -30.26 14.18
N ILE A 83 20.20 -29.17 14.76
CA ILE A 83 20.16 -27.86 14.11
C ILE A 83 21.08 -27.83 12.88
N GLU A 84 22.23 -28.50 12.93
CA GLU A 84 23.18 -28.62 11.82
C GLU A 84 22.57 -29.39 10.64
N GLU A 85 21.87 -30.50 10.91
CA GLU A 85 21.18 -31.28 9.88
C GLU A 85 20.06 -30.47 9.23
N THR A 86 19.35 -29.68 10.04
CA THR A 86 18.31 -28.78 9.56
C THR A 86 18.89 -27.71 8.63
N PHE A 87 20.03 -27.10 8.98
CA PHE A 87 20.70 -26.12 8.11
C PHE A 87 21.25 -26.76 6.84
N LYS A 88 21.79 -27.98 6.91
CA LYS A 88 22.24 -28.73 5.73
C LYS A 88 21.07 -28.98 4.77
N LEU A 89 19.94 -29.48 5.27
CA LEU A 89 18.73 -29.69 4.46
C LEU A 89 18.25 -28.38 3.81
N ARG A 90 18.22 -27.29 4.58
CA ARG A 90 17.83 -25.96 4.08
C ARG A 90 18.75 -25.49 2.96
N SER A 91 20.07 -25.62 3.12
CA SER A 91 21.06 -25.22 2.12
C SER A 91 20.88 -26.02 0.81
N GLU A 92 20.70 -27.34 0.90
CA GLU A 92 20.46 -28.19 -0.27
C GLU A 92 19.14 -27.84 -0.98
N LEU A 93 18.06 -27.61 -0.22
CA LEU A 93 16.78 -27.19 -0.80
C LEU A 93 16.90 -25.87 -1.56
N ILE A 94 17.60 -24.87 -1.00
CA ILE A 94 17.81 -23.59 -1.68
C ILE A 94 18.64 -23.78 -2.96
N LYS A 95 19.71 -24.57 -2.89
CA LYS A 95 20.59 -24.84 -4.03
C LYS A 95 19.85 -25.56 -5.17
N VAL A 96 19.19 -26.68 -4.87
CA VAL A 96 18.43 -27.47 -5.85
C VAL A 96 17.29 -26.64 -6.45
N THR A 97 16.62 -25.82 -5.64
CA THR A 97 15.61 -24.87 -6.12
C THR A 97 16.21 -23.93 -7.16
N THR A 98 17.35 -23.31 -6.84
CA THR A 98 18.02 -22.35 -7.72
C THR A 98 18.40 -22.99 -9.04
N ILE A 99 18.98 -24.20 -9.00
CA ILE A 99 19.39 -24.98 -10.18
C ILE A 99 18.22 -25.23 -11.14
N ASN A 100 17.08 -25.66 -10.60
CA ASN A 100 15.93 -26.07 -11.40
C ASN A 100 15.05 -24.89 -11.83
N PHE A 101 14.90 -23.90 -10.96
CA PHE A 101 14.09 -22.71 -11.24
C PHE A 101 14.78 -21.80 -12.27
N LYS A 102 16.12 -21.76 -12.29
CA LYS A 102 16.94 -20.92 -13.17
C LYS A 102 16.48 -19.45 -13.15
N PRO A 103 16.59 -18.78 -11.99
CA PRO A 103 16.20 -17.38 -11.88
C PRO A 103 17.07 -16.50 -12.77
N ASP A 104 16.54 -15.36 -13.21
CA ASP A 104 17.30 -14.26 -13.82
C ASP A 104 17.83 -13.30 -12.73
N ILE A 105 17.07 -13.14 -11.64
CA ILE A 105 17.47 -12.39 -10.44
C ILE A 105 17.29 -13.25 -9.19
N ILE A 106 18.27 -13.20 -8.29
CA ILE A 106 18.15 -13.68 -6.92
C ILE A 106 18.13 -12.48 -5.98
N LEU A 107 17.00 -12.26 -5.30
CA LEU A 107 16.84 -11.22 -4.29
C LEU A 107 16.97 -11.82 -2.90
N VAL A 108 18.05 -11.49 -2.20
CA VAL A 108 18.36 -11.99 -0.86
C VAL A 108 17.99 -10.95 0.19
N ASP A 109 17.08 -11.29 1.10
CA ASP A 109 16.74 -10.42 2.22
C ASP A 109 17.76 -10.54 3.37
N LYS A 110 18.19 -9.38 3.88
CA LYS A 110 18.77 -9.15 5.22
C LYS A 110 20.19 -9.65 5.48
N LYS A 111 20.55 -10.90 5.15
CA LYS A 111 21.89 -11.48 5.45
C LYS A 111 22.55 -12.03 4.18
N PRO A 112 23.79 -11.61 3.84
CA PRO A 112 24.46 -12.03 2.59
C PRO A 112 24.58 -13.54 2.41
N TYR A 113 24.93 -14.29 3.46
CA TYR A 113 25.00 -15.75 3.37
C TYR A 113 23.74 -16.45 3.90
N GLY A 114 22.65 -15.71 4.15
CA GLY A 114 21.46 -16.26 4.78
C GLY A 114 21.67 -16.58 6.26
N LEU A 115 20.76 -17.37 6.83
CA LEU A 115 20.85 -17.82 8.22
C LEU A 115 21.88 -18.96 8.33
N GLN A 116 22.92 -18.79 9.17
CA GLN A 116 24.03 -19.75 9.33
C GLN A 116 24.67 -20.20 8.00
N GLU A 117 24.88 -19.24 7.09
CA GLU A 117 25.61 -19.46 5.83
C GLU A 117 24.94 -20.44 4.84
N GLU A 118 23.65 -20.75 5.02
CA GLU A 118 22.91 -21.69 4.17
C GLU A 118 22.85 -21.30 2.69
N LEU A 119 23.08 -20.02 2.34
CA LEU A 119 23.15 -19.57 0.94
C LEU A 119 24.52 -19.75 0.30
N ARG A 120 25.60 -19.96 1.08
CA ARG A 120 26.98 -19.94 0.56
C ARG A 120 27.17 -20.90 -0.62
N ALA A 121 26.78 -22.16 -0.44
CA ALA A 121 26.91 -23.18 -1.48
C ALA A 121 26.08 -22.88 -2.74
N THR A 122 24.97 -22.13 -2.60
CA THR A 122 24.16 -21.68 -3.74
C THR A 122 24.87 -20.53 -4.48
N LEU A 123 25.39 -19.55 -3.74
CA LEU A 123 26.10 -18.39 -4.30
C LEU A 123 27.39 -18.79 -5.03
N GLU A 124 28.13 -19.76 -4.49
CA GLU A 124 29.32 -20.34 -5.14
C GLU A 124 28.93 -21.06 -6.44
N TYR A 125 27.89 -21.91 -6.39
CA TYR A 125 27.41 -22.62 -7.57
C TYR A 125 26.97 -21.69 -8.70
N ILE A 126 26.19 -20.65 -8.41
CA ILE A 126 25.69 -19.74 -9.46
C ILE A 126 26.81 -18.91 -10.06
N LYS A 127 27.84 -18.54 -9.28
CA LYS A 127 28.96 -17.73 -9.76
C LYS A 127 29.74 -18.44 -10.87
N ASP A 128 29.85 -19.77 -10.77
CA ASP A 128 30.57 -20.61 -11.72
C ASP A 128 29.67 -21.13 -12.85
N SER A 129 28.41 -20.68 -12.93
CA SER A 129 27.47 -21.11 -13.98
C SER A 129 27.65 -20.32 -15.29
N ASP A 130 27.33 -20.95 -16.42
CA ASP A 130 27.45 -20.31 -17.75
C ASP A 130 26.61 -19.03 -17.91
N TYR A 131 25.48 -18.97 -17.20
CA TYR A 131 24.52 -17.86 -17.23
C TYR A 131 24.12 -17.50 -15.80
N PRO A 132 24.99 -16.77 -15.07
CA PRO A 132 24.74 -16.46 -13.67
C PRO A 132 23.58 -15.45 -13.55
N PRO A 133 22.62 -15.69 -12.63
CA PRO A 133 21.61 -14.68 -12.29
C PRO A 133 22.26 -13.43 -11.71
N LYS A 134 21.55 -12.31 -11.80
CA LYS A 134 21.89 -11.11 -11.03
C LYS A 134 21.52 -11.30 -9.56
N VAL A 135 22.47 -11.06 -8.66
CA VAL A 135 22.29 -11.27 -7.22
C VAL A 135 22.21 -9.93 -6.52
N VAL A 136 21.12 -9.73 -5.79
CA VAL A 136 20.79 -8.47 -5.12
C VAL A 136 20.59 -8.70 -3.62
N LEU A 137 21.27 -7.91 -2.79
CA LEU A 137 21.05 -7.89 -1.35
C LEU A 137 20.04 -6.79 -1.01
N LEU A 138 18.91 -7.15 -0.42
CA LEU A 138 17.96 -6.19 0.11
C LEU A 138 18.20 -5.97 1.60
N LEU A 139 18.48 -4.73 1.98
CA LEU A 139 18.66 -4.28 3.35
C LEU A 139 17.56 -3.29 3.76
N ARG A 140 17.27 -3.25 5.06
CA ARG A 140 16.51 -2.15 5.65
C ARG A 140 17.40 -0.95 5.90
N ASP A 141 16.76 0.17 6.20
CA ASP A 141 17.42 1.41 6.65
C ASP A 141 18.45 1.16 7.76
N ILE A 142 18.07 0.43 8.81
CA ILE A 142 18.89 0.19 10.01
C ILE A 142 18.78 -1.28 10.42
N LEU A 143 19.93 -1.92 10.64
CA LEU A 143 20.06 -3.32 11.05
C LEU A 143 20.18 -3.46 12.57
N ASP A 144 21.15 -2.77 13.16
CA ASP A 144 21.38 -2.57 14.60
C ASP A 144 22.36 -1.39 14.78
N THR A 145 22.97 -1.22 15.95
CA THR A 145 24.03 -0.24 16.18
C THR A 145 25.21 -0.44 15.22
N PRO A 146 25.90 0.63 14.81
CA PRO A 146 27.11 0.55 13.99
C PRO A 146 28.16 -0.41 14.54
N GLU A 147 28.39 -0.41 15.85
CA GLU A 147 29.41 -1.23 16.50
C GLU A 147 29.07 -2.72 16.40
N LYS A 148 27.83 -3.09 16.78
CA LYS A 148 27.37 -4.49 16.72
C LYS A 148 27.32 -4.99 15.28
N THR A 149 26.78 -4.19 14.38
CA THR A 149 26.62 -4.56 12.97
C THR A 149 27.98 -4.73 12.31
N THR A 150 28.90 -3.77 12.47
CA THR A 150 30.23 -3.85 11.86
C THR A 150 31.06 -5.01 12.44
N ALA A 151 30.94 -5.30 13.73
CA ALA A 151 31.58 -6.46 14.35
C ALA A 151 31.02 -7.79 13.80
N GLU A 152 29.69 -7.96 13.73
CA GLU A 152 29.07 -9.15 13.14
C GLU A 152 29.52 -9.34 11.69
N TRP A 153 29.48 -8.27 10.89
CA TRP A 153 29.80 -8.32 9.46
C TRP A 153 31.27 -8.66 9.18
N LYS A 154 32.20 -8.22 10.03
CA LYS A 154 33.61 -8.63 9.96
C LYS A 154 33.77 -10.11 10.31
N THR A 155 33.23 -10.54 11.44
CA THR A 155 33.33 -11.92 11.91
C THR A 155 32.71 -12.91 10.93
N LYS A 156 31.57 -12.55 10.32
CA LYS A 156 30.86 -13.36 9.33
C LYS A 156 31.33 -13.14 7.88
N GLN A 157 32.37 -12.32 7.68
CA GLN A 157 32.94 -12.01 6.35
C GLN A 157 31.90 -11.53 5.32
N TYR A 158 30.91 -10.77 5.77
CA TYR A 158 29.83 -10.27 4.90
C TYR A 158 30.31 -9.27 3.88
N TYR A 159 31.29 -8.41 4.21
CA TYR A 159 31.87 -7.48 3.22
C TYR A 159 32.48 -8.24 2.03
N ALA A 160 33.32 -9.24 2.30
CA ALA A 160 33.92 -10.06 1.25
C ALA A 160 32.86 -10.81 0.44
N GLY A 161 31.81 -11.33 1.10
CA GLY A 161 30.70 -11.99 0.41
C GLY A 161 29.93 -11.07 -0.53
N ILE A 162 29.63 -9.84 -0.09
CA ILE A 162 28.94 -8.85 -0.93
C ILE A 162 29.82 -8.41 -2.10
N GLU A 163 31.12 -8.23 -1.87
CA GLU A 163 32.06 -7.90 -2.94
C GLU A 163 32.13 -9.00 -4.00
N MET A 164 32.18 -10.27 -3.56
CA MET A 164 32.37 -11.44 -4.40
C MET A 164 31.12 -11.91 -5.15
N PHE A 165 29.93 -11.87 -4.51
CA PHE A 165 28.74 -12.56 -5.00
C PHE A 165 27.58 -11.64 -5.41
N TYR A 166 27.57 -10.38 -4.98
CA TYR A 166 26.44 -9.49 -5.19
C TYR A 166 26.72 -8.45 -6.26
N ASP A 167 25.78 -8.28 -7.20
CA ASP A 167 25.82 -7.22 -8.20
C ASP A 167 25.37 -5.88 -7.61
N GLN A 168 24.33 -5.89 -6.77
CA GLN A 168 23.77 -4.67 -6.15
C GLN A 168 23.35 -4.89 -4.70
N VAL A 169 23.30 -3.80 -3.94
CA VAL A 169 22.74 -3.74 -2.59
C VAL A 169 21.63 -2.70 -2.56
N TRP A 170 20.39 -3.13 -2.41
CA TRP A 170 19.23 -2.24 -2.34
C TRP A 170 18.87 -1.96 -0.90
N VAL A 171 18.71 -0.68 -0.56
CA VAL A 171 18.38 -0.24 0.79
C VAL A 171 16.99 0.37 0.77
N VAL A 172 16.03 -0.27 1.43
CA VAL A 172 14.71 0.32 1.68
C VAL A 172 14.80 1.28 2.86
N GLY A 173 15.32 2.46 2.55
CA GLY A 173 15.60 3.54 3.49
C GLY A 173 16.21 4.73 2.77
N MET A 174 16.22 5.86 3.45
CA MET A 174 16.81 7.11 2.95
C MET A 174 18.19 7.33 3.56
N LYS A 175 19.15 7.75 2.73
CA LYS A 175 20.52 8.06 3.16
C LYS A 175 20.56 9.21 4.17
N GLU A 176 19.65 10.17 4.00
CA GLU A 176 19.47 11.35 4.84
C GLU A 176 18.97 10.99 6.25
N VAL A 177 18.29 9.85 6.40
CA VAL A 177 17.88 9.32 7.72
C VAL A 177 19.01 8.49 8.30
N PHE A 178 19.58 7.56 7.53
CA PHE A 178 20.69 6.73 7.97
C PHE A 178 21.56 6.30 6.79
N ASP A 179 22.80 6.76 6.76
CA ASP A 179 23.76 6.41 5.71
C ASP A 179 24.46 5.09 6.04
N ILE A 180 23.86 3.99 5.61
CA ILE A 180 24.37 2.64 5.86
C ILE A 180 25.82 2.44 5.38
N THR A 181 26.23 3.11 4.30
CA THR A 181 27.57 2.97 3.73
C THR A 181 28.63 3.53 4.69
N LYS A 182 28.33 4.68 5.29
CA LYS A 182 29.19 5.34 6.26
C LYS A 182 29.14 4.65 7.62
N GLU A 183 27.94 4.46 8.15
CA GLU A 183 27.72 3.96 9.51
C GLU A 183 28.21 2.53 9.66
N TYR A 184 28.00 1.68 8.65
CA TYR A 184 28.51 0.31 8.64
C TYR A 184 29.85 0.16 7.90
N LYS A 185 30.55 1.26 7.60
CA LYS A 185 31.92 1.25 7.07
C LYS A 185 32.10 0.36 5.83
N PHE A 186 31.17 0.48 4.89
CA PHE A 186 31.23 -0.28 3.65
C PHE A 186 32.48 0.15 2.83
N PRO A 187 33.31 -0.80 2.37
CA PRO A 187 34.36 -0.52 1.40
C PRO A 187 33.80 0.20 0.16
N ALA A 188 34.63 0.98 -0.54
CA ALA A 188 34.22 1.71 -1.74
C ALA A 188 33.59 0.78 -2.79
N SER A 189 34.19 -0.40 -3.00
CA SER A 189 33.69 -1.44 -3.93
C SER A 189 32.28 -1.94 -3.62
N ILE A 190 31.84 -1.85 -2.36
CA ILE A 190 30.48 -2.19 -1.95
C ILE A 190 29.59 -0.94 -2.01
N SER A 191 30.09 0.21 -1.55
CA SER A 191 29.36 1.47 -1.58
C SER A 191 28.88 1.84 -2.99
N ASP A 192 29.68 1.56 -4.03
CA ASP A 192 29.30 1.78 -5.43
C ASP A 192 28.12 0.91 -5.90
N LYS A 193 27.93 -0.24 -5.26
CA LYS A 193 26.82 -1.17 -5.50
C LYS A 193 25.54 -0.78 -4.77
N VAL A 194 25.59 0.15 -3.81
CA VAL A 194 24.45 0.52 -2.97
C VAL A 194 23.48 1.45 -3.71
N LYS A 195 22.19 1.11 -3.66
CA LYS A 195 21.07 1.90 -4.19
C LYS A 195 20.05 2.15 -3.08
N HIS A 196 19.88 3.41 -2.68
CA HIS A 196 18.84 3.81 -1.72
C HIS A 196 17.50 3.95 -2.44
N CYS A 197 16.54 3.10 -2.08
CA CYS A 197 15.24 3.04 -2.72
C CYS A 197 14.23 4.03 -2.10
N GLY A 198 14.50 4.58 -0.92
CA GLY A 198 13.50 5.26 -0.10
C GLY A 198 12.68 4.27 0.72
N TYR A 199 11.59 4.73 1.35
CA TYR A 199 10.71 3.88 2.14
C TYR A 199 9.56 3.29 1.31
N ILE A 200 8.96 2.19 1.79
CA ILE A 200 7.83 1.57 1.09
C ILE A 200 6.55 2.32 1.46
N ARG A 201 5.93 2.99 0.49
CA ARG A 201 4.59 3.55 0.62
C ARG A 201 3.58 2.44 0.93
N ARG A 202 2.71 2.71 1.90
CA ARG A 202 1.60 1.86 2.31
C ARG A 202 0.28 2.52 1.93
N THR A 203 -0.70 1.70 1.58
CA THR A 203 -2.05 2.11 1.22
C THR A 203 -3.05 1.50 2.20
N ALA A 204 -4.18 2.19 2.40
CA ALA A 204 -5.29 1.66 3.19
C ALA A 204 -6.19 0.84 2.26
N GLU A 205 -5.83 -0.42 2.02
CA GLU A 205 -6.44 -1.25 0.96
C GLU A 205 -7.91 -1.65 1.20
N ARG A 206 -8.38 -1.60 2.46
CA ARG A 206 -9.67 -2.20 2.83
C ARG A 206 -10.75 -1.24 3.28
N LYS A 207 -10.37 -0.24 4.08
CA LYS A 207 -11.29 0.71 4.68
C LYS A 207 -10.69 2.10 4.65
N ASN A 208 -11.48 3.07 4.22
CA ASN A 208 -11.10 4.46 4.26
C ASN A 208 -11.27 5.04 5.68
N ARG A 209 -10.86 6.30 5.84
CA ARG A 209 -10.91 7.00 7.12
C ARG A 209 -12.32 7.17 7.67
N TYR A 210 -13.31 7.38 6.80
CA TYR A 210 -14.71 7.57 7.20
C TYR A 210 -15.30 6.28 7.77
N GLU A 211 -15.11 5.15 7.07
CA GLU A 211 -15.61 3.84 7.47
C GLU A 211 -15.06 3.42 8.84
N ILE A 212 -13.74 3.57 9.08
CA ILE A 212 -13.14 3.26 10.38
C ILE A 212 -13.69 4.16 11.49
N ARG A 213 -13.85 5.46 11.22
CA ARG A 213 -14.39 6.39 12.22
C ARG A 213 -15.86 6.08 12.54
N GLN A 214 -16.65 5.68 11.55
CA GLN A 214 -18.01 5.22 11.75
C GLN A 214 -18.07 3.91 12.55
N GLU A 215 -17.25 2.91 12.22
CA GLU A 215 -17.15 1.64 12.95
C GLU A 215 -16.81 1.85 14.44
N LEU A 216 -15.97 2.85 14.71
CA LEU A 216 -15.58 3.23 16.06
C LEU A 216 -16.55 4.22 16.72
N ASN A 217 -17.66 4.59 16.08
CA ASN A 217 -18.64 5.58 16.53
C ASN A 217 -18.01 6.93 16.89
N PHE A 218 -17.12 7.45 16.06
CA PHE A 218 -16.48 8.76 16.26
C PHE A 218 -17.41 9.91 15.92
N ASN A 219 -17.44 10.92 16.79
CA ASN A 219 -18.04 12.20 16.46
C ASN A 219 -17.03 13.09 15.69
N PRO A 220 -17.47 13.97 14.78
CA PRO A 220 -16.57 14.81 13.98
C PRO A 220 -15.68 15.77 14.79
N ASP A 221 -16.08 16.11 16.01
CA ASP A 221 -15.36 16.98 16.94
C ASP A 221 -14.39 16.20 17.87
N GLU A 222 -14.38 14.88 17.80
CA GLU A 222 -13.45 14.02 18.55
C GLU A 222 -12.12 13.83 17.81
N GLN A 223 -11.03 13.91 18.56
CA GLN A 223 -9.69 13.65 18.09
C GLN A 223 -9.33 12.17 18.32
N PHE A 224 -8.98 11.47 17.26
CA PHE A 224 -8.63 10.06 17.31
C PHE A 224 -7.13 9.88 17.56
N VAL A 225 -6.78 9.32 18.72
CA VAL A 225 -5.42 8.85 19.03
C VAL A 225 -5.33 7.33 18.89
N LEU A 226 -4.48 6.86 17.99
CA LEU A 226 -4.17 5.43 17.87
C LEU A 226 -2.88 5.10 18.61
N VAL A 227 -2.93 4.13 19.51
CA VAL A 227 -1.76 3.61 20.23
C VAL A 227 -1.46 2.21 19.73
N THR A 228 -0.24 1.97 19.24
CA THR A 228 0.15 0.64 18.73
C THR A 228 1.61 0.29 18.96
N THR A 229 1.85 -0.93 19.43
CA THR A 229 3.17 -1.49 19.76
C THR A 229 3.65 -2.48 18.70
N GLY A 230 2.95 -2.59 17.56
CA GLY A 230 3.27 -3.55 16.51
C GLY A 230 3.06 -4.99 16.97
N GLY A 231 4.14 -5.79 17.04
CA GLY A 231 4.08 -7.18 17.53
C GLY A 231 3.66 -7.28 18.99
N GLY A 232 4.01 -6.28 19.82
CA GLY A 232 3.49 -6.14 21.18
C GLY A 232 4.33 -6.73 22.30
N ALA A 233 5.34 -7.58 22.00
CA ALA A 233 6.15 -8.26 23.02
C ALA A 233 6.72 -7.32 24.10
N ASP A 234 7.30 -6.18 23.68
CA ASP A 234 7.92 -5.20 24.57
C ASP A 234 7.01 -3.97 24.84
N GLY A 235 5.76 -4.00 24.38
CA GLY A 235 4.91 -2.82 24.27
C GLY A 235 4.18 -2.36 25.53
N TYR A 236 4.23 -3.16 26.60
CA TYR A 236 3.43 -2.93 27.80
C TYR A 236 3.68 -1.56 28.43
N HIS A 237 4.95 -1.18 28.62
CA HIS A 237 5.28 0.09 29.29
C HIS A 237 4.80 1.31 28.50
N LEU A 238 4.82 1.27 27.17
CA LEU A 238 4.28 2.34 26.35
C LEU A 238 2.77 2.52 26.59
N ILE A 239 2.02 1.44 26.51
CA ILE A 239 0.56 1.49 26.68
C ILE A 239 0.20 1.86 28.12
N ASP A 240 0.92 1.34 29.10
CA ASP A 240 0.66 1.60 30.51
C ASP A 240 0.86 3.09 30.86
N ASN A 241 1.95 3.69 30.37
CA ASN A 241 2.23 5.12 30.53
C ASN A 241 1.21 5.98 29.78
N TYR A 242 0.78 5.55 28.59
CA TYR A 242 -0.26 6.26 27.84
C TYR A 242 -1.57 6.30 28.61
N ILE A 243 -2.06 5.14 29.09
CA ILE A 243 -3.31 5.06 29.86
C ILE A 243 -3.21 5.89 31.13
N SER A 244 -2.11 5.76 31.87
CA SER A 244 -1.88 6.50 33.11
C SER A 244 -1.78 8.01 32.88
N GLY A 245 -1.30 8.42 31.70
CA GLY A 245 -1.17 9.83 31.31
C GLY A 245 -2.49 10.47 30.85
N LEU A 246 -3.55 9.70 30.59
CA LEU A 246 -4.84 10.25 30.15
C LEU A 246 -5.44 11.27 31.14
N THR A 247 -5.14 11.13 32.43
CA THR A 247 -5.56 12.07 33.48
C THR A 247 -4.88 13.44 33.35
N HIS A 248 -3.73 13.52 32.69
CA HIS A 248 -3.00 14.75 32.43
C HIS A 248 -3.46 15.49 31.16
N LEU A 249 -4.33 14.86 30.35
CA LEU A 249 -4.84 15.48 29.12
C LEU A 249 -6.02 16.42 29.44
N PRO A 250 -5.99 17.69 29.01
CA PRO A 250 -7.08 18.63 29.25
C PRO A 250 -8.36 18.18 28.54
N LYS A 251 -9.49 18.27 29.25
CA LYS A 251 -10.84 17.92 28.75
C LYS A 251 -11.29 18.75 27.53
N THR A 252 -10.58 19.83 27.21
CA THR A 252 -10.81 20.62 25.99
C THR A 252 -10.52 19.83 24.71
N HIS A 253 -9.62 18.84 24.78
CA HIS A 253 -9.39 17.90 23.70
C HIS A 253 -10.33 16.71 23.91
N LYS A 254 -11.33 16.55 23.03
CA LYS A 254 -12.25 15.41 23.04
C LYS A 254 -11.55 14.18 22.46
N ILE A 255 -10.62 13.62 23.22
CA ILE A 255 -9.79 12.50 22.77
C ILE A 255 -10.58 11.21 22.90
N LYS A 256 -10.55 10.42 21.83
CA LYS A 256 -10.99 9.04 21.83
C LYS A 256 -9.88 8.17 21.30
N SER A 257 -9.57 7.11 22.04
CA SER A 257 -8.35 6.33 21.82
C SER A 257 -8.66 4.91 21.44
N LEU A 258 -7.91 4.37 20.47
CA LEU A 258 -7.85 2.95 20.21
C LEU A 258 -6.44 2.46 20.55
N ILE A 259 -6.36 1.44 21.39
CA ILE A 259 -5.11 0.79 21.78
C ILE A 259 -5.07 -0.58 21.11
N ILE A 260 -3.98 -0.87 20.40
CA ILE A 260 -3.72 -2.16 19.75
C ILE A 260 -2.46 -2.76 20.37
N CYS A 261 -2.64 -3.80 21.19
CA CYS A 261 -1.58 -4.39 22.02
C CYS A 261 -0.53 -5.18 21.25
N GLY A 262 -0.92 -5.80 20.13
CA GLY A 262 -0.08 -6.74 19.40
C GLY A 262 -0.19 -8.17 19.94
N PRO A 263 -0.13 -9.19 19.05
CA PRO A 263 -0.41 -10.58 19.38
C PRO A 263 0.67 -11.27 20.22
N GLU A 264 1.85 -10.66 20.35
CA GLU A 264 2.99 -11.21 21.11
C GLU A 264 3.05 -10.64 22.54
N MET A 265 2.13 -9.76 22.92
CA MET A 265 2.08 -9.25 24.30
C MET A 265 1.64 -10.37 25.26
N PRO A 266 2.36 -10.62 26.37
CA PRO A 266 1.97 -11.64 27.35
C PRO A 266 0.55 -11.44 27.88
N GLN A 267 -0.22 -12.53 28.00
CA GLN A 267 -1.64 -12.48 28.36
C GLN A 267 -1.88 -11.77 29.71
N GLU A 268 -1.01 -11.97 30.69
CA GLU A 268 -1.09 -11.30 32.00
C GLU A 268 -0.99 -9.77 31.87
N LYS A 269 -0.06 -9.29 31.03
CA LYS A 269 0.12 -7.87 30.71
C LYS A 269 -1.09 -7.31 29.98
N GLN A 270 -1.63 -8.03 29.00
CA GLN A 270 -2.86 -7.63 28.31
C GLN A 270 -4.03 -7.50 29.29
N GLN A 271 -4.25 -8.48 30.16
CA GLN A 271 -5.31 -8.44 31.17
C GLN A 271 -5.17 -7.26 32.13
N ALA A 272 -3.94 -6.91 32.54
CA ALA A 272 -3.69 -5.73 33.38
C ALA A 272 -4.10 -4.44 32.67
N LEU A 273 -3.76 -4.28 31.38
CA LEU A 273 -4.15 -3.12 30.57
C LEU A 273 -5.67 -3.06 30.39
N HIS A 274 -6.33 -4.18 30.08
CA HIS A 274 -7.79 -4.24 29.98
C HIS A 274 -8.49 -3.80 31.27
N ARG A 275 -7.97 -4.17 32.45
CA ARG A 275 -8.51 -3.72 33.74
C ARG A 275 -8.36 -2.20 33.92
N LYS A 276 -7.18 -1.64 33.57
CA LYS A 276 -6.94 -0.18 33.66
C LYS A 276 -7.84 0.64 32.73
N VAL A 277 -8.17 0.11 31.55
CA VAL A 277 -9.00 0.80 30.55
C VAL A 277 -10.48 0.87 30.95
N LYS A 278 -10.99 -0.03 31.80
CA LYS A 278 -12.43 -0.09 32.16
C LYS A 278 -13.00 1.21 32.72
N GLN A 279 -12.19 2.05 33.35
CA GLN A 279 -12.62 3.35 33.89
C GLN A 279 -12.73 4.45 32.82
N TYR A 280 -12.25 4.21 31.60
CA TYR A 280 -12.22 5.20 30.51
C TYR A 280 -13.15 4.77 29.36
N SER A 281 -14.37 5.32 29.34
CA SER A 281 -15.35 5.04 28.27
C SER A 281 -14.94 5.48 26.87
N HIS A 282 -13.99 6.40 26.77
CA HIS A 282 -13.44 6.94 25.52
C HIS A 282 -12.20 6.19 25.02
N VAL A 283 -11.83 5.08 25.67
CA VAL A 283 -10.67 4.26 25.28
C VAL A 283 -11.15 2.85 24.95
N LYS A 284 -10.88 2.42 23.72
CA LYS A 284 -11.08 1.04 23.26
C LYS A 284 -9.71 0.36 23.20
N ILE A 285 -9.66 -0.90 23.61
CA ILE A 285 -8.45 -1.73 23.55
C ILE A 285 -8.79 -3.02 22.82
N ILE A 286 -7.95 -3.37 21.86
CA ILE A 286 -8.04 -4.61 21.09
C ILE A 286 -6.67 -5.28 21.04
N GLU A 287 -6.67 -6.60 20.86
CA GLU A 287 -5.43 -7.38 20.80
C GLU A 287 -4.70 -7.17 19.47
N PHE A 288 -5.41 -7.37 18.35
CA PHE A 288 -4.80 -7.40 17.01
C PHE A 288 -5.78 -6.95 15.93
N THR A 289 -5.23 -6.44 14.83
CA THR A 289 -5.95 -6.16 13.58
C THR A 289 -5.06 -6.47 12.37
N ASN A 290 -5.66 -6.96 11.30
CA ASN A 290 -5.01 -7.07 9.99
C ASN A 290 -5.16 -5.80 9.13
N GLU A 291 -5.81 -4.76 9.66
CA GLU A 291 -6.11 -3.50 8.95
C GLU A 291 -5.38 -2.28 9.56
N LEU A 292 -4.20 -2.49 10.17
CA LEU A 292 -3.49 -1.44 10.91
C LEU A 292 -3.30 -0.15 10.09
N ALA A 293 -2.97 -0.27 8.80
CA ALA A 293 -2.85 0.86 7.89
C ALA A 293 -4.14 1.70 7.78
N SER A 294 -5.33 1.07 7.75
CA SER A 294 -6.62 1.77 7.74
C SER A 294 -6.86 2.54 9.05
N TYR A 295 -6.52 1.94 10.19
CA TYR A 295 -6.62 2.61 11.49
C TYR A 295 -5.63 3.79 11.61
N ILE A 296 -4.39 3.64 11.12
CA ILE A 296 -3.41 4.74 11.08
C ILE A 296 -3.94 5.87 10.18
N ASN A 297 -4.46 5.55 8.99
CA ASN A 297 -5.07 6.54 8.09
C ASN A 297 -6.25 7.27 8.76
N ALA A 298 -7.05 6.55 9.55
CA ALA A 298 -8.19 7.10 10.25
C ALA A 298 -7.82 7.98 11.45
N ALA A 299 -6.65 7.77 12.06
CA ALA A 299 -6.19 8.52 13.24
C ALA A 299 -5.75 9.96 12.93
N ASP A 300 -5.79 10.80 13.95
CA ASP A 300 -5.29 12.18 13.94
C ASP A 300 -3.88 12.26 14.54
N MET A 301 -3.56 11.36 15.46
CA MET A 301 -2.26 11.26 16.12
C MET A 301 -1.93 9.80 16.40
N ILE A 302 -0.65 9.43 16.26
CA ILE A 302 -0.17 8.08 16.52
C ILE A 302 0.77 8.08 17.74
N VAL A 303 0.59 7.13 18.64
CA VAL A 303 1.58 6.78 19.66
C VAL A 303 2.06 5.37 19.36
N SER A 304 3.35 5.18 19.11
CA SER A 304 3.85 3.87 18.70
C SER A 304 5.23 3.54 19.19
N MET A 305 5.57 2.25 19.23
CA MET A 305 6.96 1.83 19.38
C MET A 305 7.82 2.10 18.14
N GLY A 306 7.23 2.32 16.97
CA GLY A 306 8.00 2.72 15.79
C GLY A 306 8.85 1.61 15.15
N GLY A 307 8.32 0.39 15.08
CA GLY A 307 8.90 -0.64 14.20
C GLY A 307 8.89 -0.21 12.73
N TYR A 308 9.83 -0.71 11.91
CA TYR A 308 10.01 -0.29 10.50
C TYR A 308 8.70 -0.21 9.69
N ASN A 309 7.86 -1.26 9.74
CA ASN A 309 6.62 -1.28 8.96
C ASN A 309 5.61 -0.24 9.45
N THR A 310 5.44 -0.11 10.77
CA THR A 310 4.53 0.89 11.35
C THR A 310 5.01 2.30 11.07
N VAL A 311 6.32 2.55 11.10
CA VAL A 311 6.89 3.83 10.65
C VAL A 311 6.57 4.10 9.19
N CYS A 312 6.72 3.11 8.30
CA CYS A 312 6.34 3.28 6.89
C CYS A 312 4.85 3.61 6.74
N GLU A 313 3.96 3.00 7.53
CA GLU A 313 2.52 3.31 7.53
C GLU A 313 2.27 4.76 8.00
N ILE A 314 2.85 5.17 9.12
CA ILE A 314 2.75 6.54 9.66
C ILE A 314 3.19 7.57 8.61
N LEU A 315 4.36 7.35 8.00
CA LEU A 315 4.93 8.23 6.98
C LEU A 315 4.07 8.28 5.71
N SER A 316 3.47 7.15 5.32
CA SER A 316 2.63 7.07 4.12
C SER A 316 1.37 7.90 4.19
N PHE A 317 0.79 8.03 5.38
CA PHE A 317 -0.42 8.83 5.61
C PHE A 317 -0.12 10.20 6.23
N GLY A 318 1.16 10.59 6.31
CA GLY A 318 1.58 11.89 6.85
C GLY A 318 1.12 12.14 8.29
N LYS A 319 1.09 11.10 9.13
CA LYS A 319 0.48 11.20 10.46
C LYS A 319 1.46 11.79 11.49
N PRO A 320 1.02 12.78 12.29
CA PRO A 320 1.72 13.19 13.49
C PRO A 320 1.91 11.97 14.42
N ALA A 321 3.11 11.83 14.98
CA ALA A 321 3.43 10.69 15.82
C ALA A 321 4.35 11.02 17.00
N VAL A 322 4.15 10.30 18.11
CA VAL A 322 5.12 10.13 19.19
C VAL A 322 5.61 8.69 19.16
N ILE A 323 6.92 8.51 19.00
CA ILE A 323 7.57 7.20 18.93
C ILE A 323 8.35 6.92 20.21
N VAL A 324 8.08 5.76 20.81
CA VAL A 324 8.75 5.27 22.02
C VAL A 324 9.42 3.92 21.72
N PRO A 325 10.64 3.93 21.16
CA PRO A 325 11.26 2.74 20.57
C PRO A 325 11.73 1.73 21.62
N ARG A 326 11.78 0.44 21.29
CA ARG A 326 12.53 -0.51 22.15
C ARG A 326 14.05 -0.32 21.98
N VAL A 327 14.80 -0.63 23.05
CA VAL A 327 16.27 -0.56 23.08
C VAL A 327 16.94 -1.93 23.26
N GLN A 328 16.17 -2.98 23.53
CA GLN A 328 16.66 -4.36 23.67
C GLN A 328 15.81 -5.31 22.82
N PRO A 329 16.38 -6.45 22.37
CA PRO A 329 17.82 -6.78 22.37
C PRO A 329 18.64 -6.03 21.29
N VAL A 330 17.95 -5.46 20.31
CA VAL A 330 18.50 -4.73 19.14
C VAL A 330 18.01 -3.28 19.21
N GLN A 331 18.86 -2.31 18.85
CA GLN A 331 18.56 -0.87 18.99
C GLN A 331 18.11 -0.21 17.68
N GLU A 332 17.70 -0.99 16.68
CA GLU A 332 17.34 -0.45 15.36
C GLU A 332 16.09 0.44 15.38
N GLN A 333 15.22 0.28 16.38
CA GLN A 333 14.06 1.17 16.57
C GLN A 333 14.49 2.52 17.14
N LEU A 334 15.41 2.52 18.12
CA LEU A 334 15.91 3.75 18.74
C LEU A 334 16.61 4.64 17.72
N ILE A 335 17.59 4.09 17.00
CA ILE A 335 18.38 4.85 16.03
C ILE A 335 17.46 5.44 14.94
N ARG A 336 16.45 4.69 14.49
CA ARG A 336 15.47 5.18 13.51
C ARG A 336 14.66 6.33 14.07
N ALA A 337 14.13 6.17 15.29
CA ALA A 337 13.29 7.17 15.92
C ALA A 337 14.04 8.49 16.11
N GLU A 338 15.26 8.44 16.64
CA GLU A 338 16.12 9.61 16.84
C GLU A 338 16.54 10.26 15.52
N SER A 339 16.88 9.46 14.51
CA SER A 339 17.30 9.99 13.21
C SER A 339 16.14 10.68 12.49
N MET A 340 14.94 10.12 12.58
CA MET A 340 13.73 10.72 12.00
C MET A 340 13.24 11.95 12.78
N GLU A 341 13.44 12.00 14.09
CA GLU A 341 13.19 13.21 14.90
C GLU A 341 14.11 14.36 14.48
N LYS A 342 15.40 14.09 14.24
CA LYS A 342 16.38 15.11 13.80
C LYS A 342 15.99 15.78 12.48
N VAL A 343 15.31 15.06 11.59
CA VAL A 343 14.80 15.60 10.32
C VAL A 343 13.35 16.07 10.41
N GLY A 344 12.76 16.10 11.61
CA GLY A 344 11.44 16.68 11.86
C GLY A 344 10.25 15.83 11.38
N LEU A 345 10.41 14.52 11.25
CA LEU A 345 9.30 13.64 10.83
C LEU A 345 8.30 13.32 11.95
N PHE A 346 8.78 13.13 13.18
CA PHE A 346 7.96 12.90 14.37
C PHE A 346 8.76 13.12 15.66
N LYS A 347 8.11 13.04 16.82
CA LYS A 347 8.78 13.11 18.13
C LYS A 347 9.22 11.72 18.60
N ALA A 348 10.44 11.60 19.12
CA ALA A 348 10.89 10.39 19.80
C ALA A 348 11.01 10.63 21.32
N ILE A 349 10.69 9.60 22.12
CA ILE A 349 10.92 9.57 23.57
C ILE A 349 11.71 8.30 23.88
N HIS A 350 12.91 8.45 24.42
CA HIS A 350 13.71 7.32 24.88
C HIS A 350 12.97 6.55 26.00
N PRO A 351 12.95 5.20 26.02
CA PRO A 351 12.25 4.42 27.06
C PRO A 351 12.61 4.78 28.49
N ASP A 352 13.89 5.06 28.77
CA ASP A 352 14.36 5.44 30.11
C ASP A 352 13.79 6.78 30.58
N LEU A 353 13.35 7.63 29.64
CA LEU A 353 12.71 8.90 29.95
C LEU A 353 11.19 8.77 30.01
N LEU A 354 10.60 7.67 29.53
CA LEU A 354 9.16 7.49 29.42
C LEU A 354 8.46 7.59 30.78
N ASN A 355 7.52 8.51 30.91
CA ASN A 355 6.61 8.60 32.04
C ASN A 355 5.22 9.12 31.56
N PRO A 356 4.18 9.05 32.40
CA PRO A 356 2.84 9.49 32.01
C PRO A 356 2.78 10.98 31.64
N GLU A 357 3.53 11.83 32.33
CA GLU A 357 3.54 13.28 32.16
C GLU A 357 4.15 13.68 30.82
N ASN A 358 5.36 13.19 30.52
CA ASN A 358 6.09 13.58 29.32
C ASN A 358 5.46 13.02 28.04
N LEU A 359 4.87 11.82 28.11
CA LEU A 359 4.15 11.24 26.98
C LEU A 359 2.88 12.05 26.69
N SER A 360 2.10 12.38 27.73
CA SER A 360 0.90 13.21 27.58
C SER A 360 1.23 14.60 27.06
N GLN A 361 2.32 15.23 27.55
CA GLN A 361 2.78 16.50 27.03
C GLN A 361 3.13 16.42 25.54
N ALA A 362 3.92 15.41 25.13
CA ALA A 362 4.29 15.23 23.73
C ALA A 362 3.09 14.98 22.82
N VAL A 363 2.09 14.23 23.29
CA VAL A 363 0.82 14.01 22.60
C VAL A 363 0.04 15.33 22.43
N LEU A 364 -0.06 16.15 23.49
CA LEU A 364 -0.78 17.42 23.44
C LEU A 364 -0.13 18.44 22.52
N GLU A 365 1.19 18.55 22.55
CA GLU A 365 1.94 19.44 21.68
C GLU A 365 1.64 19.13 20.21
N HIS A 366 1.61 17.85 19.83
CA HIS A 366 1.31 17.44 18.46
C HIS A 366 -0.16 17.63 18.11
N LEU A 367 -1.10 17.24 18.99
CA LEU A 367 -2.54 17.45 18.78
C LEU A 367 -2.88 18.93 18.57
N SER A 368 -2.22 19.82 19.32
CA SER A 368 -2.39 21.28 19.21
C SER A 368 -1.81 21.84 17.91
N ASN A 369 -0.81 21.17 17.34
CA ASN A 369 -0.14 21.58 16.12
C ASN A 369 -0.73 20.97 14.83
N ILE A 370 -1.68 20.02 14.92
CA ILE A 370 -2.36 19.42 13.74
C ILE A 370 -2.94 20.49 12.80
N ARG A 371 -3.40 21.62 13.36
CA ARG A 371 -4.01 22.73 12.59
C ARG A 371 -3.02 23.81 12.16
N LYS A 372 -1.75 23.71 12.56
CA LYS A 372 -0.70 24.66 12.19
C LYS A 372 0.09 24.04 11.05
N GLU A 373 -0.21 24.43 9.83
CA GLU A 373 0.61 24.09 8.65
C GLU A 373 2.03 24.63 8.87
N LYS A 374 2.94 23.75 9.29
CA LYS A 374 4.37 24.00 9.11
C LYS A 374 4.81 23.15 7.94
N PRO A 375 5.31 23.74 6.84
CA PRO A 375 5.88 22.95 5.76
C PRO A 375 7.08 22.20 6.32
N ASN A 376 7.02 20.87 6.32
CA ASN A 376 8.18 20.07 6.65
C ASN A 376 9.18 20.23 5.51
N MET A 377 10.34 20.85 5.77
CA MET A 377 11.37 21.06 4.74
C MET A 377 12.02 19.74 4.28
N PHE A 378 11.89 18.67 5.07
CA PHE A 378 12.43 17.37 4.70
C PHE A 378 11.62 16.72 3.58
N LYS A 379 12.26 16.51 2.42
CA LYS A 379 11.65 15.82 1.28
C LYS A 379 11.62 14.31 1.53
N LEU A 380 10.56 13.85 2.18
CA LEU A 380 10.31 12.43 2.40
C LEU A 380 10.14 11.68 1.08
N ASP A 381 10.77 10.52 0.99
CA ASP A 381 10.74 9.68 -0.18
C ASP A 381 10.19 8.28 0.13
N LEU A 382 9.01 8.00 -0.44
CA LEU A 382 8.27 6.75 -0.26
C LEU A 382 8.23 5.91 -1.55
N ASN A 383 9.15 6.15 -2.49
CA ASN A 383 9.13 5.54 -3.82
C ASN A 383 9.97 4.25 -3.90
N ALA A 384 10.11 3.51 -2.80
CA ALA A 384 10.88 2.27 -2.79
C ALA A 384 10.40 1.25 -3.81
N LEU A 385 9.09 1.04 -3.91
CA LEU A 385 8.51 0.06 -4.84
C LEU A 385 8.74 0.46 -6.31
N PRO A 386 8.41 1.70 -6.76
CA PRO A 386 8.79 2.19 -8.09
C PRO A 386 10.28 2.04 -8.40
N ARG A 387 11.17 2.42 -7.47
CA ARG A 387 12.62 2.31 -7.73
C ARG A 387 13.11 0.88 -7.80
N ILE A 388 12.56 -0.01 -6.97
CA ILE A 388 12.86 -1.44 -7.03
C ILE A 388 12.40 -2.02 -8.37
N LEU A 389 11.26 -1.59 -8.91
CA LEU A 389 10.81 -1.95 -10.25
C LEU A 389 11.81 -1.49 -11.32
N ASP A 390 12.20 -0.22 -11.31
CA ASP A 390 13.15 0.34 -12.28
C ASP A 390 14.51 -0.38 -12.22
N LEU A 391 15.02 -0.64 -11.01
CA LEU A 391 16.25 -1.39 -10.79
C LEU A 391 16.13 -2.85 -11.26
N SER A 392 15.00 -3.50 -11.01
CA SER A 392 14.73 -4.86 -11.49
C SER A 392 14.71 -4.91 -13.02
N TYR A 393 14.04 -3.97 -13.68
CA TYR A 393 14.06 -3.87 -15.14
C TYR A 393 15.46 -3.64 -15.71
N SER A 394 16.24 -2.76 -15.08
CA SER A 394 17.63 -2.51 -15.51
C SER A 394 18.49 -3.77 -15.42
N LEU A 395 18.28 -4.62 -14.41
CA LEU A 395 18.98 -5.90 -14.27
C LEU A 395 18.49 -6.96 -15.28
N LEU A 396 17.17 -7.03 -15.53
CA LEU A 396 16.57 -8.00 -16.46
C LEU A 396 16.84 -7.70 -17.94
N SER A 397 16.89 -6.42 -18.31
CA SER A 397 17.00 -5.99 -19.72
C SER A 397 18.42 -5.73 -20.20
N GLY A 398 19.41 -5.69 -19.29
CA GLY A 398 20.80 -5.35 -19.60
C GLY A 398 21.01 -3.92 -20.13
N LYS A 399 19.96 -3.10 -20.16
CA LYS A 399 19.99 -1.68 -20.52
C LYS A 399 19.51 -0.88 -19.31
N THR A 400 20.26 0.13 -18.89
CA THR A 400 19.65 1.27 -18.19
C THR A 400 18.63 1.86 -19.16
N SER A 401 17.35 1.85 -18.80
CA SER A 401 16.30 2.45 -19.62
C SER A 401 16.58 3.94 -19.82
N SER A 402 17.27 4.29 -20.90
CA SER A 402 17.51 5.68 -21.33
C SER A 402 16.28 6.31 -21.98
N ASN A 403 15.17 5.58 -22.08
CA ASN A 403 13.89 6.12 -22.53
C ASN A 403 13.02 6.67 -21.36
N TYR A 404 13.50 6.63 -20.12
CA TYR A 404 12.72 7.09 -18.95
C TYR A 404 12.79 8.60 -18.68
N ASN A 405 13.66 9.37 -19.34
CA ASN A 405 13.67 10.83 -19.14
C ASN A 405 12.42 11.51 -19.70
N GLU A 406 11.79 10.95 -20.74
CA GLU A 406 10.47 11.41 -21.21
C GLU A 406 9.34 10.99 -20.23
N GLU A 407 9.45 9.84 -19.56
CA GLU A 407 8.50 9.43 -18.51
C GLU A 407 8.68 10.20 -17.19
N MET A 408 9.88 10.71 -16.89
CA MET A 408 10.14 11.50 -15.68
C MET A 408 9.51 12.90 -15.74
N GLU A 409 9.46 13.54 -16.92
CA GLU A 409 8.68 14.78 -17.11
C GLU A 409 7.17 14.52 -16.95
N ILE A 410 6.68 13.35 -17.35
CA ILE A 410 5.27 12.96 -17.19
C ILE A 410 4.94 12.64 -15.72
N LYS A 411 5.86 12.04 -14.94
CA LYS A 411 5.62 11.65 -13.53
C LYS A 411 5.37 12.83 -12.58
N ASP A 412 5.87 14.02 -12.89
CA ASP A 412 5.60 15.23 -12.11
C ASP A 412 4.22 15.84 -12.40
N VAL A 413 3.57 15.45 -13.51
CA VAL A 413 2.26 15.97 -13.94
C VAL A 413 1.15 14.90 -14.01
N VAL A 414 1.48 13.61 -13.94
CA VAL A 414 0.53 12.48 -13.99
C VAL A 414 0.64 11.63 -12.71
N SER A 415 -0.48 11.54 -11.98
CA SER A 415 -0.64 10.63 -10.83
C SER A 415 -1.50 9.43 -11.24
N LEU A 416 -0.95 8.22 -11.14
CA LEU A 416 -1.69 6.98 -11.36
C LEU A 416 -2.27 6.48 -10.04
N ALA A 417 -3.56 6.75 -9.82
CA ALA A 417 -4.25 6.43 -8.56
C ALA A 417 -4.60 4.94 -8.39
N GLY A 418 -4.47 4.13 -9.44
CA GLY A 418 -4.87 2.72 -9.42
C GLY A 418 -6.38 2.54 -9.32
N LYS A 419 -6.84 1.47 -8.64
CA LYS A 419 -8.28 1.20 -8.47
C LYS A 419 -8.86 2.14 -7.41
N ILE A 420 -9.77 3.01 -7.81
CA ILE A 420 -10.48 3.94 -6.93
C ILE A 420 -11.89 3.38 -6.64
N MET A 421 -12.35 3.48 -5.38
CA MET A 421 -13.73 3.15 -5.01
C MET A 421 -14.66 4.31 -5.40
N GLN A 422 -15.93 4.01 -5.69
CA GLN A 422 -16.87 5.01 -6.22
C GLN A 422 -17.04 6.23 -5.30
N ASP A 423 -17.00 6.05 -3.97
CA ASP A 423 -17.10 7.16 -3.02
C ASP A 423 -15.88 8.09 -3.04
N ASP A 424 -14.67 7.53 -3.26
CA ASP A 424 -13.43 8.31 -3.35
C ASP A 424 -13.31 9.03 -4.70
N LEU A 425 -13.93 8.49 -5.76
CA LEU A 425 -14.00 9.13 -7.07
C LEU A 425 -14.73 10.48 -6.99
N ILE A 426 -15.74 10.60 -6.12
CA ILE A 426 -16.49 11.85 -5.93
C ILE A 426 -15.59 12.97 -5.39
N GLU A 427 -14.72 12.68 -4.42
CA GLU A 427 -13.80 13.69 -3.88
C GLU A 427 -12.71 14.07 -4.88
N LEU A 428 -12.29 13.13 -5.74
CA LEU A 428 -11.37 13.41 -6.85
C LEU A 428 -12.03 14.27 -7.93
N ASP A 429 -13.27 13.97 -8.30
CA ASP A 429 -14.04 14.73 -9.28
C ASP A 429 -14.26 16.18 -8.79
N ARG A 430 -14.48 16.41 -7.49
CA ARG A 430 -14.56 17.77 -6.93
C ARG A 430 -13.31 18.62 -7.15
N GLN A 431 -12.15 17.98 -7.26
CA GLN A 431 -10.85 18.63 -7.51
C GLN A 431 -10.46 18.60 -9.00
N THR A 432 -11.31 18.02 -9.86
CA THR A 432 -11.03 17.81 -11.27
C THR A 432 -11.59 18.94 -12.14
N ASP A 433 -10.73 19.53 -12.98
CA ASP A 433 -11.15 20.59 -13.91
C ASP A 433 -11.71 20.08 -15.23
N ILE A 434 -11.16 18.96 -15.73
CA ILE A 434 -11.49 18.31 -17.00
C ILE A 434 -11.41 16.80 -16.78
N PHE A 435 -12.46 16.07 -17.17
CA PHE A 435 -12.51 14.62 -17.07
C PHE A 435 -12.21 13.99 -18.44
N ALA A 436 -11.22 13.11 -18.52
CA ALA A 436 -10.82 12.46 -19.77
C ALA A 436 -10.93 10.94 -19.66
N LEU A 437 -11.70 10.32 -20.56
CA LEU A 437 -11.82 8.87 -20.67
C LEU A 437 -11.95 8.50 -22.15
N PRO A 438 -10.84 8.26 -22.86
CA PRO A 438 -10.87 7.79 -24.23
C PRO A 438 -11.30 6.32 -24.26
N CYS A 439 -12.54 6.06 -24.67
CA CYS A 439 -13.06 4.70 -24.85
C CYS A 439 -12.54 4.09 -26.17
N ILE A 440 -12.44 2.77 -26.26
CA ILE A 440 -12.02 2.06 -27.47
C ILE A 440 -12.97 0.90 -27.75
N ILE A 441 -13.12 0.52 -29.02
CA ILE A 441 -13.73 -0.77 -29.36
C ILE A 441 -12.66 -1.85 -29.23
N SER A 442 -12.93 -2.84 -28.38
CA SER A 442 -12.03 -3.99 -28.14
C SER A 442 -11.94 -4.91 -29.37
N GLU A 443 -10.93 -5.78 -29.42
CA GLU A 443 -10.74 -6.74 -30.51
C GLU A 443 -11.93 -7.71 -30.67
N ASP A 444 -12.63 -8.02 -29.58
CA ASP A 444 -13.81 -8.88 -29.56
C ASP A 444 -15.11 -8.13 -29.89
N GLY A 445 -15.03 -6.83 -30.24
CA GLY A 445 -16.16 -5.97 -30.57
C GLY A 445 -16.94 -5.44 -29.36
N ASP A 446 -16.48 -5.73 -28.14
CA ASP A 446 -17.02 -5.11 -26.93
C ASP A 446 -16.74 -3.61 -26.91
N ARG A 447 -17.72 -2.87 -26.41
CA ARG A 447 -17.76 -1.40 -26.50
C ARG A 447 -18.49 -0.82 -25.30
N ASP A 448 -17.97 0.29 -24.78
CA ASP A 448 -18.65 1.02 -23.72
C ASP A 448 -20.04 1.47 -24.20
N GLY A 449 -21.02 1.34 -23.29
CA GLY A 449 -22.34 1.96 -23.44
C GLY A 449 -22.24 3.46 -23.17
N ILE A 450 -23.04 3.94 -22.22
CA ILE A 450 -22.82 5.26 -21.61
C ILE A 450 -22.15 5.01 -20.25
N PRO A 451 -20.86 5.30 -20.08
CA PRO A 451 -20.20 5.19 -18.79
C PRO A 451 -20.90 6.04 -17.73
N ASN A 452 -21.26 5.43 -16.59
CA ASN A 452 -21.90 6.16 -15.48
C ASN A 452 -21.02 7.32 -14.97
N VAL A 453 -19.70 7.14 -15.03
CA VAL A 453 -18.71 8.16 -14.67
C VAL A 453 -18.83 9.44 -15.52
N PHE A 454 -19.38 9.38 -16.74
CA PHE A 454 -19.69 10.59 -17.51
C PHE A 454 -20.84 11.37 -16.90
N LEU A 455 -21.89 10.67 -16.45
CA LEU A 455 -23.03 11.31 -15.82
C LEU A 455 -22.63 11.92 -14.47
N GLU A 456 -21.78 11.23 -13.71
CA GLU A 456 -21.23 11.70 -12.44
C GLU A 456 -20.38 12.98 -12.63
N ALA A 457 -19.40 12.94 -13.55
CA ALA A 457 -18.57 14.10 -13.88
C ALA A 457 -19.43 15.28 -14.40
N MET A 458 -20.38 15.01 -15.30
CA MET A 458 -21.28 16.03 -15.83
C MET A 458 -22.20 16.61 -14.74
N ALA A 459 -22.67 15.81 -13.77
CA ALA A 459 -23.46 16.31 -12.64
C ALA A 459 -22.65 17.26 -11.75
N MET A 460 -21.33 17.07 -11.67
CA MET A 460 -20.40 17.99 -11.02
C MET A 460 -19.96 19.17 -11.90
N LYS A 461 -20.56 19.31 -13.10
CA LYS A 461 -20.25 20.35 -14.11
C LYS A 461 -18.83 20.23 -14.67
N ILE A 462 -18.27 19.04 -14.68
CA ILE A 462 -16.94 18.78 -15.23
C ILE A 462 -17.10 18.46 -16.73
N PRO A 463 -16.39 19.17 -17.62
CA PRO A 463 -16.36 18.85 -19.05
C PRO A 463 -15.71 17.49 -19.30
N VAL A 464 -16.32 16.70 -20.18
CA VAL A 464 -15.82 15.37 -20.55
C VAL A 464 -15.12 15.43 -21.91
N VAL A 465 -13.93 14.83 -22.00
CA VAL A 465 -13.22 14.53 -23.25
C VAL A 465 -13.19 13.02 -23.44
N SER A 466 -13.73 12.54 -24.56
CA SER A 466 -13.84 11.11 -24.85
C SER A 466 -13.78 10.85 -26.35
N THR A 467 -13.95 9.60 -26.76
CA THR A 467 -13.91 9.17 -28.15
C THR A 467 -15.31 9.12 -28.77
N ASN A 468 -15.42 9.27 -30.09
CA ASN A 468 -16.69 9.34 -30.83
C ASN A 468 -17.31 7.97 -31.14
N ILE A 469 -17.27 7.03 -30.19
CA ILE A 469 -17.76 5.65 -30.38
C ILE A 469 -19.08 5.38 -29.66
N SER A 470 -19.85 4.42 -30.17
CA SER A 470 -21.03 3.85 -29.49
C SER A 470 -22.07 4.88 -29.02
N ALA A 471 -22.63 4.73 -27.83
CA ALA A 471 -23.66 5.60 -27.27
C ALA A 471 -23.09 6.91 -26.68
N ILE A 472 -21.77 7.11 -26.73
CA ILE A 472 -21.11 8.31 -26.17
C ILE A 472 -21.55 9.56 -26.94
N VAL A 473 -21.75 9.46 -28.25
CA VAL A 473 -22.24 10.55 -29.11
C VAL A 473 -23.68 10.98 -28.80
N GLU A 474 -24.46 10.13 -28.12
CA GLU A 474 -25.82 10.46 -27.68
C GLU A 474 -25.80 11.31 -26.41
N LEU A 475 -24.82 11.07 -25.52
CA LEU A 475 -24.65 11.81 -24.28
C LEU A 475 -23.87 13.11 -24.50
N ILE A 476 -22.78 13.08 -25.27
CA ILE A 476 -21.85 14.19 -25.45
C ILE A 476 -22.05 14.83 -26.82
N GLU A 477 -22.42 16.11 -26.84
CA GLU A 477 -22.43 16.91 -28.06
C GLU A 477 -21.06 17.58 -28.22
N ASN A 478 -20.35 17.21 -29.29
CA ASN A 478 -19.00 17.71 -29.57
C ASN A 478 -18.96 19.25 -29.59
N ASN A 479 -17.97 19.83 -28.90
CA ASN A 479 -17.77 21.27 -28.69
C ASN A 479 -18.93 22.02 -28.00
N LYS A 480 -19.91 21.29 -27.44
CA LYS A 480 -21.03 21.87 -26.70
C LYS A 480 -21.06 21.40 -25.26
N THR A 481 -21.08 20.09 -25.03
CA THR A 481 -21.17 19.50 -23.67
C THR A 481 -19.96 18.62 -23.34
N GLY A 482 -18.97 18.59 -24.23
CA GLY A 482 -17.71 17.87 -24.10
C GLY A 482 -16.98 17.92 -25.45
N ILE A 483 -15.80 17.33 -25.53
CA ILE A 483 -15.05 17.20 -26.79
C ILE A 483 -14.93 15.72 -27.13
N LEU A 484 -15.20 15.39 -28.39
CA LEU A 484 -15.09 14.04 -28.93
C LEU A 484 -13.94 13.96 -29.93
N VAL A 485 -13.08 12.97 -29.75
CA VAL A 485 -11.91 12.70 -30.60
C VAL A 485 -12.04 11.31 -31.27
N PRO A 486 -11.29 11.02 -32.34
CA PRO A 486 -11.21 9.67 -32.90
C PRO A 486 -10.64 8.67 -31.88
N GLU A 487 -11.09 7.40 -31.93
CA GLU A 487 -10.46 6.35 -31.12
C GLU A 487 -9.01 6.08 -31.55
N LYS A 488 -8.17 5.67 -30.59
CA LYS A 488 -6.75 5.33 -30.80
C LYS A 488 -5.89 6.49 -31.35
N ASP A 489 -6.35 7.74 -31.21
CA ASP A 489 -5.63 8.95 -31.60
C ASP A 489 -5.21 9.77 -30.37
N ALA A 490 -3.99 9.49 -29.88
CA ALA A 490 -3.43 10.20 -28.74
C ALA A 490 -3.15 11.69 -29.03
N GLN A 491 -2.84 12.03 -30.29
CA GLN A 491 -2.55 13.41 -30.68
C GLN A 491 -3.82 14.26 -30.66
N ALA A 492 -4.92 13.74 -31.20
CA ALA A 492 -6.22 14.40 -31.14
C ALA A 492 -6.69 14.61 -29.70
N LEU A 493 -6.48 13.61 -28.82
CA LEU A 493 -6.77 13.74 -27.40
C LEU A 493 -5.95 14.85 -26.72
N ALA A 494 -4.64 14.90 -26.98
CA ALA A 494 -3.76 15.94 -26.44
C ALA A 494 -4.15 17.34 -26.92
N VAL A 495 -4.51 17.49 -28.19
CA VAL A 495 -5.01 18.75 -28.76
C VAL A 495 -6.32 19.19 -28.10
N ALA A 496 -7.27 18.28 -27.92
CA ALA A 496 -8.54 18.56 -27.26
C ALA A 496 -8.36 19.01 -25.81
N LEU A 497 -7.49 18.33 -25.05
CA LEU A 497 -7.16 18.73 -23.68
C LEU A 497 -6.48 20.10 -23.64
N THR A 498 -5.51 20.33 -24.53
CA THR A 498 -4.79 21.60 -24.63
C THR A 498 -5.74 22.76 -24.94
N GLU A 499 -6.71 22.55 -25.85
CA GLU A 499 -7.71 23.56 -26.19
C GLU A 499 -8.55 23.97 -24.97
N LEU A 500 -9.00 23.00 -24.15
CA LEU A 500 -9.76 23.29 -22.93
C LEU A 500 -8.91 23.97 -21.84
N ILE A 501 -7.65 23.55 -21.68
CA ILE A 501 -6.72 24.12 -20.70
C ILE A 501 -6.35 25.56 -21.05
N THR A 502 -6.10 25.85 -22.33
CA THR A 502 -5.63 27.15 -22.80
C THR A 502 -6.75 28.15 -23.13
N ASN A 503 -8.01 27.70 -23.20
CA ASN A 503 -9.17 28.54 -23.50
C ASN A 503 -10.22 28.53 -22.36
N PRO A 504 -10.03 29.35 -21.31
CA PRO A 504 -10.98 29.43 -20.19
C PRO A 504 -12.41 29.82 -20.60
N LYS A 505 -12.59 30.59 -21.68
CA LYS A 505 -13.92 30.97 -22.18
C LYS A 505 -14.67 29.75 -22.71
N LEU A 506 -14.01 28.92 -23.51
CA LEU A 506 -14.60 27.67 -24.03
C LEU A 506 -14.92 26.71 -22.89
N LEU A 507 -13.99 26.54 -21.95
CA LEU A 507 -14.17 25.69 -20.77
C LEU A 507 -15.42 26.11 -19.97
N GLN A 508 -15.58 27.41 -19.68
CA GLN A 508 -16.75 27.92 -18.96
C GLN A 508 -18.06 27.75 -19.73
N GLN A 509 -18.04 27.94 -21.06
CA GLN A 509 -19.21 27.70 -21.90
C GLN A 509 -19.65 26.24 -21.86
N ILE A 510 -18.70 25.30 -21.93
CA ILE A 510 -19.00 23.87 -21.84
C ILE A 510 -19.51 23.52 -20.43
N LYS A 511 -18.87 23.99 -19.35
CA LYS A 511 -19.35 23.78 -17.96
C LYS A 511 -20.79 24.24 -17.78
N HIS A 512 -21.17 25.40 -18.34
CA HIS A 512 -22.54 25.91 -18.27
C HIS A 512 -23.53 25.03 -19.04
N ARG A 513 -23.18 24.61 -20.26
CA ARG A 513 -24.02 23.76 -21.11
C ARG A 513 -24.20 22.36 -20.53
N VAL A 514 -23.14 21.78 -19.95
CA VAL A 514 -23.18 20.50 -19.22
C VAL A 514 -24.18 20.57 -18.07
N ARG A 515 -24.11 21.61 -17.23
CA ARG A 515 -25.06 21.82 -16.12
C ARG A 515 -26.51 21.85 -16.62
N ASN A 516 -26.78 22.62 -17.67
CA ASN A 516 -28.13 22.74 -18.22
C ASN A 516 -28.63 21.39 -18.76
N LYS A 517 -27.78 20.64 -19.46
CA LYS A 517 -28.11 19.31 -20.00
C LYS A 517 -28.44 18.30 -18.89
N VAL A 518 -27.64 18.28 -17.81
CA VAL A 518 -27.90 17.40 -16.66
C VAL A 518 -29.20 17.77 -15.95
N CYS A 519 -29.41 19.05 -15.66
CA CYS A 519 -30.63 19.51 -14.99
C CYS A 519 -31.91 19.25 -15.83
N GLN A 520 -31.82 19.29 -17.16
CA GLN A 520 -32.99 19.08 -18.03
C GLN A 520 -33.33 17.61 -18.29
N ARG A 521 -32.32 16.73 -18.34
CA ARG A 521 -32.42 15.36 -18.88
C ARG A 521 -32.24 14.27 -17.82
N PHE A 522 -31.65 14.57 -16.66
CA PHE A 522 -31.33 13.59 -15.61
C PHE A 522 -31.89 13.95 -14.23
N TYR A 523 -32.88 14.83 -14.16
CA TYR A 523 -33.56 15.16 -12.91
C TYR A 523 -34.50 14.01 -12.50
N LEU A 524 -34.16 13.32 -11.40
CA LEU A 524 -34.79 12.09 -10.95
C LEU A 524 -36.32 12.20 -10.87
N GLU A 525 -36.86 13.27 -10.30
CA GLU A 525 -38.32 13.45 -10.14
C GLU A 525 -39.04 13.56 -11.49
N LYS A 526 -38.41 14.18 -12.50
CA LYS A 526 -38.99 14.34 -13.84
C LYS A 526 -38.93 13.04 -14.65
N ASN A 527 -37.83 12.31 -14.54
CA ASN A 527 -37.65 11.04 -15.23
C ASN A 527 -38.51 9.93 -14.61
N VAL A 528 -38.59 9.87 -13.27
CA VAL A 528 -39.51 8.95 -12.57
C VAL A 528 -40.95 9.26 -12.95
N LYS A 529 -41.34 10.54 -13.04
CA LYS A 529 -42.67 10.92 -13.51
C LYS A 529 -42.92 10.48 -14.95
N GLN A 530 -42.01 10.73 -15.88
CA GLN A 530 -42.17 10.30 -17.28
C GLN A 530 -42.25 8.79 -17.44
N VAL A 531 -41.40 8.02 -16.75
CA VAL A 531 -41.43 6.56 -16.78
C VAL A 531 -42.72 6.04 -16.15
N LYS A 532 -43.15 6.62 -15.02
CA LYS A 532 -44.43 6.31 -14.38
C LYS A 532 -45.61 6.58 -15.34
N ASP A 533 -45.61 7.74 -16.00
CA ASP A 533 -46.67 8.15 -16.92
C ASP A 533 -46.71 7.21 -18.15
N LEU A 534 -45.54 6.85 -18.73
CA LEU A 534 -45.46 5.89 -19.84
C LEU A 534 -45.94 4.48 -19.43
N LEU A 535 -45.55 4.02 -18.24
CA LEU A 535 -45.99 2.73 -17.70
C LEU A 535 -47.51 2.74 -17.45
N LEU A 536 -48.05 3.83 -16.92
CA LEU A 536 -49.49 4.01 -16.71
C LEU A 536 -50.24 4.04 -18.04
N ASP A 537 -49.77 4.78 -19.04
CA ASP A 537 -50.38 4.82 -20.37
C ASP A 537 -50.37 3.43 -21.02
N THR A 538 -49.27 2.68 -20.91
CA THR A 538 -49.18 1.31 -21.45
C THR A 538 -50.10 0.33 -20.72
N LEU A 539 -50.28 0.50 -19.40
CA LEU A 539 -51.21 -0.31 -18.60
C LEU A 539 -52.67 0.04 -18.91
N LEU A 540 -52.96 1.32 -19.14
CA LEU A 540 -54.28 1.80 -19.55
C LEU A 540 -54.63 1.31 -20.96
N ASP A 541 -53.69 1.34 -21.92
CA ASP A 541 -53.88 0.78 -23.26
C ASP A 541 -54.13 -0.74 -23.23
N LYS A 542 -53.43 -1.49 -22.37
CA LYS A 542 -53.70 -2.92 -22.17
C LYS A 542 -55.06 -3.20 -21.52
N GLN A 543 -55.49 -2.37 -20.57
CA GLN A 543 -56.84 -2.46 -20.01
C GLN A 543 -57.92 -2.08 -21.03
N TYR A 544 -57.67 -1.10 -21.89
CA TYR A 544 -58.56 -0.70 -22.97
C TYR A 544 -58.69 -1.79 -24.04
N LEU A 545 -57.58 -2.43 -24.43
CA LEU A 545 -57.57 -3.57 -25.35
C LEU A 545 -58.21 -4.84 -24.74
N ALA A 546 -58.00 -5.10 -23.45
CA ALA A 546 -58.66 -6.20 -22.75
C ALA A 546 -60.17 -6.00 -22.59
N ALA A 547 -60.61 -4.76 -22.28
CA ALA A 547 -62.03 -4.41 -22.16
C ALA A 547 -62.76 -4.47 -23.52
N ASN A 548 -62.11 -4.03 -24.61
CA ASN A 548 -62.67 -4.13 -25.96
C ASN A 548 -62.75 -5.58 -26.46
N ASN A 549 -61.77 -6.44 -26.12
CA ASN A 549 -61.82 -7.86 -26.44
C ASN A 549 -62.94 -8.61 -25.67
N LEU A 550 -63.19 -8.24 -24.40
CA LEU A 550 -64.30 -8.75 -23.60
C LEU A 550 -65.68 -8.29 -24.11
N GLN A 551 -65.80 -7.05 -24.60
CA GLN A 551 -67.03 -6.54 -25.25
C GLN A 551 -67.28 -7.16 -26.63
N GLN A 552 -66.24 -7.51 -27.39
CA GLN A 552 -66.40 -8.23 -28.67
C GLN A 552 -66.79 -9.70 -28.46
N GLN A 553 -66.27 -10.39 -27.42
CA GLN A 553 -66.71 -11.75 -27.09
C GLN A 553 -68.16 -11.81 -26.61
N THR A 554 -68.59 -10.89 -25.74
CA THR A 554 -69.98 -10.83 -25.26
C THR A 554 -70.99 -10.44 -26.35
N ASN A 555 -70.62 -9.56 -27.30
CA ASN A 555 -71.47 -9.25 -28.46
C ASN A 555 -71.52 -10.37 -29.53
N THR A 556 -70.56 -11.29 -29.53
CA THR A 556 -70.58 -12.45 -30.44
C THR A 556 -71.44 -13.58 -29.87
N GLU A 557 -71.48 -13.75 -28.54
CA GLU A 557 -72.38 -14.72 -27.89
C GLU A 557 -73.86 -14.27 -27.87
N LEU A 558 -74.13 -12.97 -27.83
CA LEU A 558 -75.50 -12.42 -27.93
C LEU A 558 -76.12 -12.44 -29.34
N LYS A 559 -75.33 -12.69 -30.40
CA LYS A 559 -75.82 -12.84 -31.78
C LYS A 559 -76.10 -14.28 -32.20
N VAL A 560 -75.90 -15.25 -31.31
CA VAL A 560 -76.20 -16.68 -31.55
C VAL A 560 -77.49 -17.12 -30.82
N LEU A 561 -78.17 -16.20 -30.13
CA LEU A 561 -79.35 -16.48 -29.30
C LEU A 561 -80.59 -15.59 -29.59
N ILE A 562 -80.65 -14.98 -30.77
CA ILE A 562 -81.86 -14.38 -31.36
C ILE A 562 -81.94 -14.88 -32.79
#